data_AF-A0A0F9KEF3-F1
#
_entry.id   AF-A0A0F9KEF3-F1
#
_cell.length_a   1.000
_cell.length_b   1.000
_cell.length_c   1.000
_cell.angle_alpha   90.00
_cell.angle_beta   90.00
_cell.angle_gamma   90.00
#
_symmetry.space_group_name_H-M   'P 1'
#
loop_
_entity.id
_entity.type
_entity.pdbx_description
1 polymer ?
#
loop_
_entity_poly.entity_id
_entity_poly.type
_entity_poly.pdbx_seq_one_letter_code
_entity_poly.pdbx_strand_id
1 'polypeptide(L)'
;MLWLVMGIKCRLVKKVGTRATLRTYWGSGECPNAYGNGSKGIHNAHILLAENDISDDNKIGGAISDHPIEKWPTKCDNCPAVVPEDKKVHRQIFRRRIYSTESGELGPGDMYWIDYTYGGKHDCWMHTTCDGMHLHVRLPNNRTWDIDSQASNCTKKKDKVHRCWIRTGTPPNVTITKGKKGDDTCAAGAGSIKAGDYHGFLKNGRFEP
;
A
#
# COMPACT_ATOMS: atom_id res chain seq x y z
N MET A 1 -31.64 -6.95 12.05
CA MET A 1 -31.56 -5.88 11.04
C MET A 1 -30.46 -6.26 10.05
N LEU A 2 -30.80 -6.98 8.98
CA LEU A 2 -29.85 -7.37 7.94
C LEU A 2 -29.50 -6.12 7.12
N TRP A 3 -28.37 -5.50 7.41
CA TRP A 3 -27.77 -4.56 6.46
C TRP A 3 -27.30 -5.40 5.28
N LEU A 4 -27.94 -5.23 4.11
CA LEU A 4 -27.30 -5.54 2.84
C LEU A 4 -25.97 -4.76 2.85
N VAL A 5 -24.86 -5.45 3.11
CA VAL A 5 -23.54 -4.86 2.93
C VAL A 5 -23.40 -4.66 1.43
N MET A 6 -23.86 -3.50 0.94
CA MET A 6 -23.66 -3.11 -0.43
C MET A 6 -22.15 -3.10 -0.66
N GLY A 7 -21.67 -4.07 -1.44
CA GLY A 7 -20.25 -4.23 -1.71
C GLY A 7 -19.61 -2.90 -2.12
N ILE A 8 -18.35 -2.66 -1.73
CA ILE A 8 -17.65 -1.44 -2.11
C ILE A 8 -17.30 -1.54 -3.60
N LYS A 9 -17.75 -0.57 -4.39
CA LYS A 9 -17.38 -0.45 -5.81
C LYS A 9 -16.00 0.18 -5.91
N CYS A 10 -15.12 -0.46 -6.67
CA CYS A 10 -13.78 0.00 -6.92
C CYS A 10 -13.75 1.12 -7.96
N ARG A 11 -12.71 1.95 -7.87
CA ARG A 11 -12.38 2.96 -8.88
C ARG A 11 -10.87 2.95 -9.14
N LEU A 12 -10.46 3.27 -10.36
CA LEU A 12 -9.05 3.38 -10.70
C LEU A 12 -8.60 4.81 -10.42
N VAL A 13 -7.60 4.95 -9.56
CA VAL A 13 -6.94 6.23 -9.27
C VAL A 13 -5.52 6.20 -9.80
N LYS A 14 -5.01 7.38 -10.16
CA LYS A 14 -3.66 7.54 -10.69
C LYS A 14 -2.78 8.20 -9.64
N LYS A 15 -1.51 7.81 -9.60
CA LYS A 15 -0.51 8.64 -8.92
C LYS A 15 -0.45 9.97 -9.67
N VAL A 16 -0.51 11.08 -8.94
CA VAL A 16 -0.41 12.45 -9.49
C VAL A 16 0.82 13.19 -8.99
N GLY A 17 1.44 12.71 -7.92
CA GLY A 17 2.64 13.35 -7.40
C GLY A 17 3.27 12.57 -6.26
N THR A 18 4.21 13.22 -5.60
CA THR A 18 4.88 12.71 -4.40
C THR A 18 5.02 13.83 -3.39
N ARG A 19 4.74 13.49 -2.13
CA ARG A 19 4.92 14.34 -0.95
C ARG A 19 6.18 13.89 -0.22
N ALA A 20 7.12 14.81 0.01
CA ALA A 20 8.24 14.60 0.94
C ALA A 20 7.96 15.29 2.27
N THR A 21 8.25 14.58 3.36
CA THR A 21 8.18 15.11 4.73
C THR A 21 9.46 14.78 5.48
N LEU A 22 9.93 15.70 6.33
CA LEU A 22 10.84 15.34 7.42
C LEU A 22 10.05 14.48 8.38
N ARG A 23 10.51 13.25 8.61
CA ARG A 23 9.89 12.32 9.54
C ARG A 23 10.84 12.02 10.69
N THR A 24 10.38 12.28 11.90
CA THR A 24 11.03 11.83 13.14
C THR A 24 10.16 10.77 13.79
N TYR A 25 10.73 9.60 14.13
CA TYR A 25 10.00 8.54 14.82
C TYR A 25 10.83 7.91 15.95
N TRP A 26 10.16 7.53 17.03
CA TRP A 26 10.79 7.03 18.26
C TRP A 26 9.86 6.14 19.09
N GLY A 27 10.44 5.45 20.09
CA GLY A 27 9.72 4.55 20.98
C GLY A 27 9.33 3.22 20.34
N SER A 28 8.75 2.33 21.13
CA SER A 28 8.37 0.97 20.72
C SER A 28 7.03 0.55 21.34
N GLY A 29 5.94 1.21 20.95
CA GLY A 29 4.59 0.90 21.44
C GLY A 29 4.03 1.88 22.48
N GLU A 30 4.70 2.99 22.72
CA GLU A 30 4.34 4.01 23.72
C GLU A 30 3.27 4.99 23.21
N CYS A 31 3.19 5.22 21.90
CA CYS A 31 2.20 6.13 21.34
C CYS A 31 0.81 5.48 21.37
N PRO A 32 -0.20 6.05 22.06
CA PRO A 32 -1.51 5.42 22.21
C PRO A 32 -2.33 5.38 20.91
N ASN A 33 -1.98 6.22 19.93
CA ASN A 33 -2.77 6.44 18.72
C ASN A 33 -1.93 6.35 17.44
N ALA A 34 -0.86 5.55 17.44
CA ALA A 34 0.10 5.46 16.33
C ALA A 34 -0.55 5.06 14.99
N TYR A 35 -1.63 4.28 15.05
CA TYR A 35 -2.37 3.80 13.87
C TYR A 35 -3.85 4.21 13.89
N GLY A 36 -4.16 5.32 14.56
CA GLY A 36 -5.53 5.76 14.85
C GLY A 36 -5.93 5.49 16.31
N ASN A 37 -7.13 5.95 16.68
CA ASN A 37 -7.58 5.95 18.08
C ASN A 37 -7.42 4.59 18.77
N GLY A 38 -6.65 4.58 19.87
CA GLY A 38 -6.45 3.41 20.72
C GLY A 38 -5.47 2.36 20.18
N SER A 39 -4.89 2.57 19.00
CA SER A 39 -3.92 1.64 18.40
C SER A 39 -2.49 2.03 18.77
N LYS A 40 -1.93 1.32 19.76
CA LYS A 40 -0.57 1.57 20.27
C LYS A 40 0.51 1.32 19.21
N GLY A 41 1.59 2.11 19.25
CA GLY A 41 2.72 1.94 18.34
C GLY A 41 3.87 2.92 18.57
N ILE A 42 4.64 3.18 17.53
CA ILE A 42 5.75 4.14 17.56
C ILE A 42 5.20 5.57 17.53
N HIS A 43 5.89 6.49 18.20
CA HIS A 43 5.64 7.91 17.99
C HIS A 43 6.13 8.32 16.61
N ASN A 44 5.40 9.20 15.96
CA ASN A 44 5.69 9.63 14.60
C ASN A 44 5.31 11.10 14.46
N ALA A 45 6.20 11.87 13.85
CA ALA A 45 6.05 13.30 13.66
C ALA A 45 6.50 13.69 12.26
N HIS A 46 5.74 14.55 11.60
CA HIS A 46 6.04 14.96 10.23
C HIS A 46 5.98 16.47 10.05
N ILE A 47 6.92 17.01 9.25
CA ILE A 47 6.84 18.37 8.70
C ILE A 47 6.90 18.25 7.18
N LEU A 48 5.97 18.91 6.49
CA LEU A 48 5.97 18.96 5.03
C LEU A 48 7.22 19.68 4.52
N LEU A 49 7.92 19.07 3.58
CA LEU A 49 9.05 19.68 2.89
C LEU A 49 8.65 20.21 1.51
N ALA A 50 8.05 19.34 0.72
CA ALA A 50 7.73 19.63 -0.67
C ALA A 50 6.68 18.64 -1.18
N GLU A 51 5.94 19.11 -2.17
CA GLU A 51 5.14 18.28 -3.05
C GLU A 51 5.57 18.58 -4.48
N ASN A 52 5.60 17.57 -5.33
CA ASN A 52 5.85 17.75 -6.75
C ASN A 52 4.94 16.83 -7.54
N ASP A 53 4.65 17.24 -8.76
CA ASP A 53 4.09 16.39 -9.79
C ASP A 53 5.11 15.29 -10.16
N ILE A 54 4.71 14.37 -11.06
CA ILE A 54 5.36 13.09 -11.35
C ILE A 54 6.75 13.27 -12.03
N SER A 55 7.75 13.82 -11.33
CA SER A 55 9.14 13.85 -11.77
C SER A 55 10.09 13.61 -10.60
N ASP A 56 10.94 12.59 -10.74
CA ASP A 56 12.06 12.23 -9.87
C ASP A 56 11.73 12.14 -8.36
N ASP A 57 10.76 11.28 -8.02
CA ASP A 57 10.32 11.02 -6.64
C ASP A 57 11.47 10.83 -5.67
N ASN A 58 12.54 10.15 -6.09
CA ASN A 58 13.64 9.78 -5.21
C ASN A 58 14.49 10.98 -4.76
N LYS A 59 14.38 12.12 -5.44
CA LYS A 59 15.12 13.34 -5.11
C LYS A 59 14.30 14.38 -4.35
N ILE A 60 12.97 14.28 -4.34
CA ILE A 60 12.13 15.26 -3.63
C ILE A 60 12.49 15.28 -2.13
N GLY A 61 12.72 16.48 -1.59
CA GLY A 61 13.14 16.68 -0.20
C GLY A 61 14.63 16.43 0.10
N GLY A 62 15.46 16.11 -0.89
CA GLY A 62 16.91 16.00 -0.72
C GLY A 62 17.38 14.83 0.14
N ALA A 63 18.60 14.94 0.67
CA ALA A 63 19.22 14.02 1.62
C ALA A 63 18.98 14.45 3.06
N ILE A 64 19.13 13.53 4.02
CA ILE A 64 18.99 13.82 5.46
C ILE A 64 19.97 14.92 5.91
N SER A 65 21.20 14.91 5.37
CA SER A 65 22.27 15.87 5.67
C SER A 65 21.95 17.31 5.26
N ASP A 66 20.99 17.52 4.37
CA ASP A 66 20.63 18.84 3.86
C ASP A 66 19.76 19.63 4.86
N HIS A 67 19.30 18.97 5.94
CA HIS A 67 18.35 19.52 6.90
C HIS A 67 18.96 19.63 8.30
N PRO A 68 19.21 20.85 8.81
CA PRO A 68 19.72 21.05 10.16
C PRO A 68 18.75 20.53 11.22
N ILE A 69 19.28 20.16 12.39
CA ILE A 69 18.55 19.42 13.42
C ILE A 69 17.28 20.16 13.90
N GLU A 70 17.34 21.48 14.01
CA GLU A 70 16.24 22.39 14.35
C GLU A 70 15.04 22.37 13.39
N LYS A 71 15.20 21.91 12.14
CA LYS A 71 14.06 21.76 11.21
C LYS A 71 13.26 20.47 11.42
N TRP A 72 13.81 19.50 12.13
CA TRP A 72 13.15 18.21 12.32
C TRP A 72 12.00 18.31 13.32
N PRO A 73 10.88 17.61 13.10
CA PRO A 73 9.74 17.68 14.00
C PRO A 73 10.09 17.08 15.37
N THR A 74 9.62 17.74 16.43
CA THR A 74 9.93 17.43 17.83
C THR A 74 8.72 16.96 18.64
N LYS A 75 7.52 16.98 18.08
CA LYS A 75 6.27 16.59 18.76
C LYS A 75 5.50 15.57 17.93
N CYS A 76 5.00 14.52 18.58
CA CYS A 76 4.23 13.46 17.92
C CYS A 76 2.94 14.03 17.33
N ASP A 77 2.58 13.62 16.11
CA ASP A 77 1.37 14.09 15.43
C ASP A 77 0.09 13.56 16.10
N ASN A 78 0.21 12.46 16.84
CA ASN A 78 -0.94 11.69 17.35
C ASN A 78 -1.10 11.73 18.89
N CYS A 79 -0.16 12.35 19.61
CA CYS A 79 -0.24 12.49 21.08
C CYS A 79 0.66 13.63 21.59
N PRO A 80 0.54 14.02 22.88
CA PRO A 80 1.37 15.11 23.44
C PRO A 80 2.87 14.82 23.59
N ALA A 81 3.34 13.60 23.28
CA ALA A 81 4.73 13.22 23.50
C ALA A 81 5.70 14.04 22.62
N VAL A 82 6.86 14.34 23.20
CA VAL A 82 7.97 15.02 22.53
C VAL A 82 9.10 14.04 22.22
N VAL A 83 9.96 14.39 21.28
CA VAL A 83 11.15 13.61 20.92
C VAL A 83 12.08 13.58 22.14
N PRO A 84 12.45 12.40 22.63
CA PRO A 84 13.36 12.24 23.77
C PRO A 84 14.80 12.57 23.37
N GLU A 85 15.58 13.11 24.31
CA GLU A 85 17.02 13.36 24.14
C GLU A 85 17.86 12.09 24.34
N ASP A 86 17.39 11.17 25.18
CA ASP A 86 18.13 10.01 25.68
C ASP A 86 17.78 8.68 24.99
N LYS A 87 16.70 8.63 24.20
CA LYS A 87 16.29 7.43 23.47
C LYS A 87 16.78 7.44 22.03
N LYS A 88 16.77 6.26 21.42
CA LYS A 88 17.01 6.09 19.99
C LYS A 88 15.93 6.81 19.18
N VAL A 89 16.33 7.85 18.45
CA VAL A 89 15.49 8.61 17.54
C VAL A 89 15.91 8.33 16.11
N HIS A 90 14.93 8.10 15.24
CA HIS A 90 15.17 7.90 13.82
C HIS A 90 14.66 9.09 13.02
N ARG A 91 15.45 9.50 12.02
CA ARG A 91 15.17 10.63 11.13
C ARG A 91 15.29 10.16 9.70
N GLN A 92 14.30 10.48 8.87
CA GLN A 92 14.32 10.16 7.45
C GLN A 92 13.56 11.18 6.61
N ILE A 93 13.95 11.33 5.35
CA ILE A 93 13.09 11.94 4.34
C ILE A 93 12.05 10.89 3.95
N PHE A 94 10.81 11.06 4.42
CA PHE A 94 9.73 10.15 4.10
C PHE A 94 8.98 10.64 2.86
N ARG A 95 8.90 9.78 1.85
CA ARG A 95 8.28 10.08 0.57
C ARG A 95 7.02 9.24 0.43
N ARG A 96 5.90 9.89 0.17
CA ARG A 96 4.58 9.25 -0.01
C ARG A 96 4.01 9.64 -1.35
N ARG A 97 3.46 8.66 -2.08
CA ARG A 97 2.76 8.91 -3.34
C ARG A 97 1.44 9.63 -3.06
N ILE A 98 1.13 10.62 -3.88
CA ILE A 98 -0.15 11.34 -3.91
C ILE A 98 -0.97 10.78 -5.06
N TYR A 99 -2.26 10.53 -4.82
CA TYR A 99 -3.17 9.98 -5.81
C TYR A 99 -4.24 10.99 -6.22
N SER A 100 -4.90 10.74 -7.35
CA SER A 100 -5.98 11.56 -7.91
C SER A 100 -7.30 11.50 -7.11
N THR A 101 -7.22 11.30 -5.80
CA THR A 101 -8.35 11.36 -4.87
C THR A 101 -8.43 12.77 -4.28
N GLU A 102 -9.60 13.14 -3.73
CA GLU A 102 -9.81 14.46 -3.12
C GLU A 102 -8.80 14.76 -1.99
N SER A 103 -8.47 13.75 -1.18
CA SER A 103 -7.49 13.89 -0.09
C SER A 103 -6.04 13.69 -0.52
N GLY A 104 -5.79 13.27 -1.76
CA GLY A 104 -4.50 12.78 -2.21
C GLY A 104 -4.14 11.38 -1.67
N GLU A 105 -5.01 10.77 -0.86
CA GLU A 105 -4.79 9.50 -0.17
C GLU A 105 -5.70 8.38 -0.66
N LEU A 106 -5.21 7.14 -0.56
CA LEU A 106 -5.95 5.95 -0.96
C LEU A 106 -6.95 5.51 0.12
N GLY A 107 -8.23 5.46 -0.23
CA GLY A 107 -9.32 4.91 0.57
C GLY A 107 -9.81 3.54 0.07
N PRO A 108 -10.72 2.88 0.80
CA PRO A 108 -11.30 1.59 0.39
C PRO A 108 -11.89 1.64 -1.03
N GLY A 109 -11.59 0.61 -1.83
CA GLY A 109 -12.03 0.52 -3.23
C GLY A 109 -11.10 1.19 -4.23
N ASP A 110 -10.12 1.99 -3.79
CA ASP A 110 -9.15 2.59 -4.70
C ASP A 110 -8.20 1.53 -5.26
N MET A 111 -8.26 1.34 -6.58
CA MET A 111 -7.31 0.58 -7.37
C MET A 111 -6.24 1.50 -7.94
N TYR A 112 -5.00 1.04 -7.97
CA TYR A 112 -3.88 1.85 -8.47
C TYR A 112 -2.76 0.95 -8.96
N TRP A 113 -1.98 1.46 -9.91
CA TRP A 113 -0.82 0.77 -10.44
C TRP A 113 0.42 1.10 -9.62
N ILE A 114 1.24 0.09 -9.33
CA ILE A 114 2.60 0.24 -8.83
C ILE A 114 3.58 -0.24 -9.90
N ASP A 115 4.56 0.61 -10.18
CA ASP A 115 5.68 0.30 -11.05
C ASP A 115 6.83 -0.27 -10.21
N TYR A 116 7.18 -1.52 -10.50
CA TYR A 116 8.31 -2.27 -9.94
C TYR A 116 9.48 -2.39 -10.94
N THR A 117 9.50 -1.58 -11.99
CA THR A 117 10.68 -1.47 -12.85
C THR A 117 11.76 -0.68 -12.12
N TYR A 118 12.91 -1.31 -11.88
CA TYR A 118 14.07 -0.66 -11.27
C TYR A 118 15.21 -0.61 -12.28
N GLY A 119 15.71 0.59 -12.58
CA GLY A 119 16.78 0.78 -13.57
C GLY A 119 16.44 0.27 -14.97
N GLY A 120 15.16 0.33 -15.37
CA GLY A 120 14.69 -0.12 -16.68
C GLY A 120 14.55 -1.63 -16.85
N LYS A 121 14.68 -2.41 -15.77
CA LYS A 121 14.42 -3.86 -15.77
C LYS A 121 13.20 -4.20 -14.92
N HIS A 122 12.38 -5.13 -15.39
CA HIS A 122 11.28 -5.70 -14.62
C HIS A 122 11.86 -6.59 -13.51
N ASP A 123 11.98 -6.06 -12.29
CA ASP A 123 12.48 -6.83 -11.14
C ASP A 123 11.33 -7.41 -10.31
N CYS A 124 10.39 -8.07 -11.00
CA CYS A 124 9.37 -8.83 -10.31
C CYS A 124 9.96 -10.17 -9.85
N TRP A 125 10.40 -10.22 -8.60
CA TRP A 125 10.98 -11.42 -8.02
C TRP A 125 10.00 -12.61 -7.96
N MET A 126 8.68 -12.35 -8.00
CA MET A 126 7.62 -13.35 -7.88
C MET A 126 7.27 -14.07 -9.19
N HIS A 127 7.27 -13.35 -10.32
CA HIS A 127 6.80 -13.88 -11.60
C HIS A 127 7.72 -13.50 -12.76
N THR A 128 8.17 -14.47 -13.53
CA THR A 128 8.99 -14.23 -14.74
C THR A 128 8.19 -13.62 -15.88
N THR A 129 6.86 -13.71 -15.82
CA THR A 129 5.93 -13.17 -16.82
C THR A 129 5.37 -11.81 -16.45
N CYS A 130 5.92 -11.16 -15.42
CA CYS A 130 5.49 -9.83 -15.01
C CYS A 130 6.15 -8.73 -15.85
N ASP A 131 5.36 -7.74 -16.25
CA ASP A 131 5.78 -6.53 -16.96
C ASP A 131 6.20 -5.40 -16.01
N GLY A 132 6.46 -5.72 -14.73
CA GLY A 132 6.80 -4.76 -13.68
C GLY A 132 5.64 -3.90 -13.19
N MET A 133 4.45 -3.98 -13.80
CA MET A 133 3.28 -3.19 -13.39
C MET A 133 2.30 -4.05 -12.60
N HIS A 134 2.15 -3.76 -11.32
CA HIS A 134 1.23 -4.49 -10.45
C HIS A 134 -0.02 -3.65 -10.16
N LEU A 135 -1.20 -4.27 -10.29
CA LEU A 135 -2.44 -3.68 -9.85
C LEU A 135 -2.65 -3.92 -8.36
N HIS A 136 -2.72 -2.86 -7.59
CA HIS A 136 -3.07 -2.91 -6.18
C HIS A 136 -4.48 -2.40 -5.95
N VAL A 137 -5.09 -2.80 -4.84
CA VAL A 137 -6.37 -2.27 -4.38
C VAL A 137 -6.40 -2.11 -2.86
N ARG A 138 -7.05 -1.04 -2.38
CA ARG A 138 -7.38 -0.89 -0.96
C ARG A 138 -8.65 -1.68 -0.63
N LEU A 139 -8.52 -2.61 0.30
CA LEU A 139 -9.60 -3.44 0.81
C LEU A 139 -10.55 -2.62 1.72
N PRO A 140 -11.78 -3.10 1.98
CA PRO A 140 -12.73 -2.45 2.87
C PRO A 140 -12.19 -2.11 4.27
N ASN A 141 -11.27 -2.93 4.78
CA ASN A 141 -10.61 -2.72 6.08
C ASN A 141 -9.32 -1.89 6.00
N ASN A 142 -9.13 -1.07 4.96
CA ASN A 142 -7.95 -0.24 4.74
C ASN A 142 -6.62 -1.01 4.64
N ARG A 143 -6.64 -2.32 4.42
CA ARG A 143 -5.45 -3.06 4.00
C ARG A 143 -5.24 -2.92 2.50
N THR A 144 -4.03 -3.19 2.04
CA THR A 144 -3.72 -3.23 0.61
C THR A 144 -3.57 -4.67 0.17
N TRP A 145 -4.15 -5.00 -0.98
CA TRP A 145 -3.90 -6.24 -1.68
C TRP A 145 -3.22 -5.96 -3.02
N ASP A 146 -2.12 -6.66 -3.27
CA ASP A 146 -1.49 -6.74 -4.59
C ASP A 146 -2.19 -7.85 -5.39
N ILE A 147 -3.00 -7.46 -6.36
CA ILE A 147 -3.80 -8.39 -7.17
C ILE A 147 -2.91 -9.24 -8.08
N ASP A 148 -1.73 -8.76 -8.45
CA ASP A 148 -0.84 -9.48 -9.36
C ASP A 148 0.24 -10.30 -8.61
N SER A 149 0.22 -10.28 -7.26
CA SER A 149 1.11 -11.06 -6.38
C SER A 149 0.75 -12.55 -6.26
N GLN A 150 1.62 -13.29 -5.59
CA GLN A 150 1.35 -14.65 -5.13
C GLN A 150 0.62 -14.69 -3.78
N ALA A 151 -0.27 -15.67 -3.62
CA ALA A 151 -0.89 -15.97 -2.34
C ALA A 151 0.16 -16.43 -1.30
N SER A 152 -0.01 -16.04 -0.03
CA SER A 152 0.86 -16.52 1.06
C SER A 152 0.85 -18.04 1.23
N ASN A 153 -0.29 -18.68 0.93
CA ASN A 153 -0.50 -20.13 0.91
C ASN A 153 -0.32 -20.76 -0.49
N CYS A 154 0.37 -20.09 -1.41
CA CYS A 154 0.72 -20.65 -2.71
C CYS A 154 1.41 -22.02 -2.57
N THR A 155 0.94 -23.02 -3.31
CA THR A 155 1.50 -24.38 -3.29
C THR A 155 2.61 -24.62 -4.32
N LYS A 156 2.88 -23.65 -5.20
CA LYS A 156 3.89 -23.71 -6.26
C LYS A 156 4.93 -22.57 -6.17
N LYS A 157 5.34 -22.13 -4.97
CA LYS A 157 6.19 -20.92 -4.77
C LYS A 157 7.48 -20.83 -5.60
N LYS A 158 8.05 -21.97 -6.01
CA LYS A 158 9.27 -22.03 -6.84
C LYS A 158 9.00 -21.85 -8.34
N ASP A 159 7.77 -22.09 -8.77
CA ASP A 159 7.32 -21.86 -10.14
C ASP A 159 6.98 -20.38 -10.30
N LYS A 160 7.67 -19.69 -11.21
CA LYS A 160 7.47 -18.26 -11.44
C LYS A 160 6.50 -17.95 -12.59
N VAL A 161 5.98 -18.97 -13.27
CA VAL A 161 5.08 -18.83 -14.41
C VAL A 161 3.63 -18.93 -13.97
N HIS A 162 3.30 -19.86 -13.08
CA HIS A 162 1.93 -20.08 -12.61
C HIS A 162 1.33 -18.83 -11.94
N ARG A 163 0.00 -18.79 -11.86
CA ARG A 163 -0.73 -17.77 -11.09
C ARG A 163 -1.58 -18.40 -9.98
N CYS A 164 -1.70 -17.73 -8.84
CA CYS A 164 -2.56 -18.23 -7.75
C CYS A 164 -4.06 -18.09 -8.10
N TRP A 165 -4.38 -17.08 -8.89
CA TRP A 165 -5.69 -16.77 -9.42
C TRP A 165 -5.54 -16.06 -10.77
N ILE A 166 -6.63 -15.91 -11.51
CA ILE A 166 -6.66 -15.21 -12.79
C ILE A 166 -7.42 -13.90 -12.63
N ARG A 167 -6.81 -12.81 -13.09
CA ARG A 167 -7.46 -11.51 -13.25
C ARG A 167 -8.04 -11.42 -14.66
N THR A 168 -9.33 -11.09 -14.75
CA THR A 168 -10.01 -10.81 -16.02
C THR A 168 -10.67 -9.44 -16.00
N GLY A 169 -10.95 -8.88 -17.16
CA GLY A 169 -11.50 -7.53 -17.32
C GLY A 169 -10.44 -6.43 -17.25
N THR A 170 -10.90 -5.18 -17.20
CA THR A 170 -10.04 -3.99 -17.20
C THR A 170 -10.35 -3.15 -15.97
N PRO A 171 -9.32 -2.67 -15.23
CA PRO A 171 -9.55 -1.80 -14.07
C PRO A 171 -10.42 -0.59 -14.42
N PRO A 172 -11.39 -0.22 -13.55
CA PRO A 172 -11.66 -0.81 -12.24
C PRO A 172 -12.53 -2.08 -12.25
N ASN A 173 -13.11 -2.46 -13.39
CA ASN A 173 -14.07 -3.55 -13.52
C ASN A 173 -13.36 -4.90 -13.73
N VAL A 174 -12.51 -5.30 -12.79
CA VAL A 174 -11.82 -6.60 -12.82
C VAL A 174 -12.58 -7.66 -12.02
N THR A 175 -12.43 -8.91 -12.44
CA THR A 175 -12.92 -10.09 -11.71
C THR A 175 -11.75 -11.01 -11.45
N ILE A 176 -11.60 -11.44 -10.19
CA ILE A 176 -10.59 -12.39 -9.77
C ILE A 176 -11.22 -13.75 -9.52
N THR A 177 -10.78 -14.76 -10.25
CA THR A 177 -11.32 -16.12 -10.13
C THR A 177 -10.20 -17.15 -10.04
N LYS A 178 -10.59 -18.37 -9.70
CA LYS A 178 -9.79 -19.54 -10.08
C LYS A 178 -9.69 -19.60 -11.61
N GLY A 179 -8.53 -20.01 -12.11
CA GLY A 179 -8.41 -20.41 -13.52
C GLY A 179 -9.31 -21.60 -13.85
N LYS A 180 -9.55 -21.84 -15.12
CA LYS A 180 -10.27 -23.01 -15.62
C LYS A 180 -9.32 -24.20 -15.71
N LYS A 181 -9.87 -25.41 -15.90
CA LYS A 181 -9.07 -26.62 -16.15
C LYS A 181 -8.19 -26.39 -17.39
N GLY A 182 -6.88 -26.55 -17.23
CA GLY A 182 -5.88 -26.27 -18.27
C GLY A 182 -5.09 -24.98 -18.03
N ASP A 183 -5.60 -24.05 -17.21
CA ASP A 183 -4.83 -22.88 -16.79
C ASP A 183 -3.77 -23.30 -15.77
N ASP A 184 -2.57 -22.73 -15.88
CA ASP A 184 -1.50 -22.96 -14.90
C ASP A 184 -1.75 -22.16 -13.61
N THR A 185 -2.67 -22.70 -12.81
CA THR A 185 -2.99 -22.16 -11.48
C THR A 185 -2.65 -23.15 -10.36
N CYS A 186 -2.12 -22.64 -9.25
CA CYS A 186 -1.85 -23.47 -8.06
C CYS A 186 -3.11 -23.68 -7.22
N ALA A 187 -3.10 -24.54 -6.21
CA ALA A 187 -4.29 -24.88 -5.42
C ALA A 187 -4.80 -23.75 -4.49
N ALA A 188 -4.06 -22.64 -4.37
CA ALA A 188 -4.39 -21.57 -3.44
C ALA A 188 -5.65 -20.77 -3.85
N GLY A 189 -6.51 -20.50 -2.87
CA GLY A 189 -7.33 -19.28 -2.72
C GLY A 189 -8.43 -18.99 -3.74
N ALA A 190 -8.32 -19.38 -5.02
CA ALA A 190 -9.35 -19.14 -6.05
C ALA A 190 -9.81 -17.66 -6.20
N GLY A 191 -9.00 -16.69 -5.77
CA GLY A 191 -9.37 -15.27 -5.71
C GLY A 191 -10.05 -14.83 -4.40
N SER A 192 -10.20 -15.72 -3.42
CA SER A 192 -10.60 -15.40 -2.05
C SER A 192 -9.52 -14.54 -1.39
N ILE A 193 -9.95 -13.39 -0.88
CA ILE A 193 -9.11 -12.43 -0.17
C ILE A 193 -9.33 -12.66 1.31
N LYS A 194 -8.27 -13.03 2.05
CA LYS A 194 -8.28 -13.04 3.52
C LYS A 194 -7.17 -12.12 4.03
N ALA A 195 -7.54 -10.99 4.61
CA ALA A 195 -6.60 -9.97 5.06
C ALA A 195 -7.06 -9.40 6.41
N GLY A 196 -6.53 -9.92 7.51
CA GLY A 196 -6.99 -9.55 8.85
C GLY A 196 -8.45 -9.97 9.07
N ASP A 197 -9.28 -9.00 9.45
CA ASP A 197 -10.72 -9.13 9.68
C ASP A 197 -11.55 -9.18 8.38
N TYR A 198 -10.99 -8.76 7.24
CA TYR A 198 -11.67 -8.85 5.95
C TYR A 198 -11.54 -10.24 5.31
N HIS A 199 -12.67 -10.77 4.83
CA HIS A 199 -12.76 -11.94 3.96
C HIS A 199 -13.76 -11.61 2.85
N GLY A 200 -13.38 -11.82 1.58
CA GLY A 200 -14.31 -11.68 0.46
C GLY A 200 -13.67 -11.96 -0.89
N PHE A 201 -14.33 -11.52 -1.96
CA PHE A 201 -13.96 -11.66 -3.35
C PHE A 201 -14.02 -10.31 -4.06
N LEU A 202 -13.36 -10.21 -5.21
CA LEU A 202 -13.44 -9.06 -6.10
C LEU A 202 -14.04 -9.51 -7.44
N LYS A 203 -15.28 -9.10 -7.70
CA LYS A 203 -16.00 -9.43 -8.93
C LYS A 203 -16.53 -8.18 -9.60
N ASN A 204 -16.26 -8.05 -10.89
CA ASN A 204 -16.68 -6.91 -11.71
C ASN A 204 -16.43 -5.54 -11.04
N GLY A 205 -15.25 -5.38 -10.44
CA GLY A 205 -14.87 -4.16 -9.73
C GLY A 205 -15.67 -3.90 -8.45
N ARG A 206 -16.24 -4.92 -7.80
CA ARG A 206 -16.94 -4.80 -6.51
C ARG A 206 -16.42 -5.83 -5.52
N PHE A 207 -16.20 -5.39 -4.29
CA PHE A 207 -15.92 -6.29 -3.18
C PHE A 207 -17.21 -6.97 -2.71
N GLU A 208 -17.19 -8.29 -2.67
CA GLU A 208 -18.28 -9.13 -2.17
C GLU A 208 -17.76 -9.90 -0.96
N PRO A 209 -18.42 -9.83 0.22
CA PRO A 209 -18.03 -10.64 1.38
C PRO A 209 -18.20 -12.14 1.13
#